data_AF-A0A2N2TY99-F1
#
_entry.id   AF-A0A2N2TY99-F1
#
_cell.length_a   1.000
_cell.length_b   1.000
_cell.length_c   1.000
_cell.angle_alpha   90.00
_cell.angle_beta   90.00
_cell.angle_gamma   90.00
#
_symmetry.space_group_name_H-M   'P 1'
#
loop_
_entity.id
_entity.type
_entity.pdbx_description
1 polymer ?
#
loop_
_entity_poly.entity_id
_entity_poly.type
_entity_poly.pdbx_seq_one_letter_code
_entity_poly.pdbx_strand_id
1 'polypeptide(L)' 'MPITPFNFGPGALFKTAAPRHVSRTAFALADGFIDLEPILLFFLTGEPVHRFFHTLLGATLAALAAGVC' A
#
# COMPACT_ATOMS: atom_id res chain seq x y z
N MET A 1 7.25 -2.47 10.67
CA MET A 1 5.85 -1.98 10.54
C MET A 1 5.08 -3.06 9.80
N PRO A 2 3.79 -3.29 10.09
CA PRO A 2 3.09 -4.44 9.53
C PRO A 2 3.20 -4.45 8.00
N ILE A 3 3.66 -5.57 7.46
CA ILE A 3 3.74 -5.80 6.02
C ILE A 3 2.34 -6.22 5.53
N THR A 4 2.11 -6.06 4.24
CA THR A 4 0.90 -6.23 3.43
C THR A 4 -0.24 -7.10 4.00
N PRO A 5 -0.07 -8.28 4.64
CA PRO A 5 -1.22 -9.00 5.21
C PRO A 5 -2.09 -8.21 6.21
N PHE A 6 -1.52 -7.25 6.94
CA PHE A 6 -2.25 -6.54 8.00
C PHE A 6 -3.10 -5.37 7.49
N ASN A 7 -2.83 -4.85 6.28
CA ASN A 7 -3.56 -3.73 5.68
C ASN A 7 -4.86 -4.17 4.98
N PHE A 8 -5.08 -5.47 4.83
CA PHE A 8 -6.27 -6.03 4.19
C PHE A 8 -7.57 -5.81 4.98
N GLY A 9 -7.51 -5.59 6.31
CA GLY A 9 -8.69 -5.28 7.13
C GLY A 9 -9.39 -3.98 6.67
N PRO A 10 -8.69 -2.84 6.68
CA PRO A 10 -9.19 -1.58 6.12
C PRO A 10 -9.60 -1.68 4.64
N GLY A 11 -8.79 -2.35 3.81
CA GLY A 11 -9.11 -2.54 2.39
C GLY A 11 -10.41 -3.32 2.15
N ALA A 12 -10.69 -4.33 2.98
CA ALA A 12 -11.94 -5.08 2.95
C ALA A 12 -13.14 -4.19 3.31
N LEU A 13 -13.01 -3.31 4.30
CA LEU A 13 -14.08 -2.35 4.67
C LEU A 13 -14.41 -1.42 3.50
N PHE A 14 -13.41 -0.78 2.88
CA PHE A 14 -13.64 0.10 1.73
C PHE A 14 -14.22 -0.64 0.53
N LYS A 15 -13.78 -1.88 0.27
CA LYS A 15 -14.39 -2.75 -0.75
C LYS A 15 -15.86 -3.05 -0.45
N THR A 16 -16.22 -3.31 0.80
CA THR A 16 -17.63 -3.57 1.14
C THR A 16 -18.51 -2.33 1.02
N ALA A 17 -17.98 -1.15 1.35
CA ALA A 17 -18.71 0.11 1.23
C ALA A 17 -18.84 0.61 -0.22
N ALA A 18 -17.83 0.35 -1.07
CA ALA A 18 -17.78 0.81 -2.46
C ALA A 18 -17.33 -0.33 -3.40
N PRO A 19 -18.13 -1.41 -3.55
CA PRO A 19 -17.71 -2.64 -4.23
C PRO A 19 -17.41 -2.45 -5.72
N ARG A 20 -17.93 -1.40 -6.36
CA ARG A 20 -17.67 -1.10 -7.77
C ARG A 20 -16.46 -0.19 -8.00
N HIS A 21 -15.92 0.43 -6.95
CA HIS A 21 -14.87 1.46 -7.05
C HIS A 21 -13.54 1.04 -6.43
N VAL A 22 -13.55 -0.02 -5.62
CA VAL A 22 -12.34 -0.52 -4.97
C VAL A 22 -12.03 -1.88 -5.54
N SER A 23 -10.88 -2.05 -6.18
CA SER A 23 -10.38 -3.37 -6.60
C SER A 23 -9.55 -3.98 -5.48
N ARG A 24 -9.88 -5.21 -5.05
CA ARG A 24 -9.08 -5.92 -4.03
C ARG A 24 -7.65 -6.16 -4.51
N THR A 25 -7.51 -6.44 -5.81
CA THR A 25 -6.22 -6.69 -6.46
C THR A 25 -5.40 -5.41 -6.56
N ALA A 26 -6.00 -4.31 -7.01
CA ALA A 26 -5.28 -3.02 -7.08
C ALA A 26 -4.89 -2.53 -5.68
N PHE A 27 -5.76 -2.70 -4.69
CA PHE A 27 -5.46 -2.39 -3.29
C PHE A 27 -4.27 -3.21 -2.77
N ALA A 28 -4.28 -4.53 -2.97
CA ALA A 28 -3.18 -5.39 -2.55
C ALA A 28 -1.85 -5.07 -3.25
N LEU A 29 -1.90 -4.72 -4.54
CA LEU A 29 -0.73 -4.28 -5.29
C LEU A 29 -0.20 -2.94 -4.79
N ALA A 30 -1.07 -1.97 -4.53
CA ALA A 30 -0.70 -0.66 -4.02
C ALA A 30 -0.04 -0.75 -2.64
N ASP A 31 -0.62 -1.53 -1.72
CA ASP A 31 -0.03 -1.78 -0.39
C ASP A 31 1.33 -2.48 -0.52
N GLY A 32 1.43 -3.49 -1.40
CA GLY A 32 2.69 -4.15 -1.69
C GLY A 32 3.77 -3.20 -2.20
N PHE A 33 3.42 -2.27 -3.09
CA PHE A 33 4.35 -1.24 -3.58
C PHE A 33 4.81 -0.29 -2.47
N ILE A 34 3.89 0.14 -1.60
CA ILE A 34 4.20 1.04 -0.49
C ILE A 34 5.15 0.37 0.50
N ASP A 35 4.98 -0.94 0.75
CA ASP A 35 5.81 -1.72 1.67
C ASP A 35 7.24 -1.95 1.15
N LEU A 36 7.49 -1.86 -0.16
CA LEU A 36 8.84 -2.02 -0.72
C LEU A 36 9.83 -0.99 -0.18
N GLU A 37 9.38 0.25 0.07
CA GLU A 37 10.24 1.33 0.58
C GLU A 37 10.81 1.03 1.97
N PRO A 38 10.00 0.79 3.02
CA PRO A 38 10.54 0.48 4.34
C PRO A 38 11.27 -0.87 4.39
N ILE A 39 10.88 -1.85 3.56
CA ILE A 39 11.61 -3.13 3.44
C ILE A 39 13.01 -2.89 2.88
N LEU A 40 13.11 -2.16 1.77
CA LEU A 40 14.41 -1.85 1.15
C LEU A 40 15.29 -1.04 2.10
N LEU A 41 14.73 -0.04 2.78
CA LEU A 41 15.47 0.77 3.74
C LEU A 41 15.92 -0.07 4.94
N PHE A 42 15.10 -0.98 5.44
CA PHE A 42 15.51 -1.91 6.49
C PHE A 42 16.73 -2.75 6.07
N PHE A 43 16.75 -3.27 4.84
CA PHE A 43 17.90 -4.04 4.35
C PHE A 43 19.16 -3.19 4.11
N LEU A 44 19.00 -1.92 3.76
CA LEU A 44 20.13 -1.01 3.48
C LEU A 44 20.69 -0.33 4.72
N THR A 45 19.84 0.01 5.69
CA THR A 45 20.21 0.86 6.83
C THR A 45 19.98 0.20 8.19
N GLY A 46 19.37 -1.00 8.23
CA GLY A 46 18.97 -1.67 9.48
C GLY A 46 17.73 -1.07 10.15
N GLU A 47 17.15 -0.02 9.56
CA GLU A 47 16.05 0.75 10.16
C GLU A 47 14.85 0.81 9.20
N PRO A 48 13.65 0.35 9.61
CA PRO A 48 12.47 0.31 8.76
C PRO A 48 11.80 1.70 8.67
N VAL A 49 12.49 2.67 8.08
CA VAL A 49 12.04 4.06 7.96
C VAL A 49 10.99 4.20 6.86
N HIS A 50 9.92 4.96 7.15
CA HIS A 50 8.85 5.26 6.21
C HIS A 50 9.11 6.64 5.62
N ARG A 51 9.06 6.78 4.28
CA ARG A 51 9.40 8.05 3.62
C ARG A 51 8.31 8.45 2.63
N PHE A 52 8.60 8.37 1.34
CA PHE A 52 7.82 8.98 0.29
C PHE A 52 6.49 8.24 0.06
N PHE A 53 6.51 6.91 0.00
CA PHE A 53 5.31 6.12 -0.30
C PHE A 53 4.30 6.11 0.85
N HIS A 54 4.73 6.52 2.04
CA HIS A 54 3.86 6.74 3.21
C HIS A 54 3.36 8.20 3.34
N THR A 55 3.50 9.01 2.28
CA THR A 55 2.79 10.28 2.14
C THR A 55 1.53 10.10 1.31
N LEU A 56 0.55 11.00 1.43
CA LEU A 56 -0.66 10.97 0.60
C LEU A 56 -0.33 10.97 -0.90
N LEU A 57 0.66 11.78 -1.31
CA LEU A 57 1.10 11.86 -2.69
C LEU A 57 1.72 10.54 -3.16
N GLY A 58 2.66 9.98 -2.39
CA GLY A 58 3.31 8.72 -2.74
C GLY A 58 2.35 7.53 -2.76
N ALA A 59 1.45 7.43 -1.79
CA ALA A 59 0.42 6.40 -1.75
C ALA A 59 -0.55 6.51 -2.95
N THR A 60 -0.91 7.73 -3.35
CA THR A 60 -1.76 7.95 -4.54
C THR A 60 -1.05 7.50 -5.83
N LEU A 61 0.24 7.81 -5.96
CA LEU A 61 1.04 7.36 -7.12
C LEU A 61 1.20 5.83 -7.13
N ALA A 62 1.38 5.19 -5.98
CA ALA A 62 1.42 3.74 -5.87
C ALA A 62 0.08 3.10 -6.27
N ALA A 63 -1.05 3.68 -5.86
CA ALA A 63 -2.38 3.25 -6.27
C ALA A 63 -2.61 3.39 -7.79
N LEU A 64 -2.18 4.51 -8.38
CA LEU A 64 -2.23 4.70 -9.84
C LEU A 64 -1.35 3.68 -10.58
N ALA A 65 -0.14 3.43 -10.09
CA ALA A 65 0.77 2.42 -10.66
C ALA A 65 0.21 0.99 -10.53
N ALA A 66 -0.52 0.70 -9.46
CA ALA A 66 -1.22 -0.56 -9.24
C ALA A 66 -2.47 -0.75 -10.11
N GLY A 67 -2.81 0.23 -10.95
CA GLY A 67 -3.88 0.11 -11.95
C GLY A 67 -5.28 0.26 -11.38
N VAL A 68 -5.48 1.20 -10.44
CA VAL A 68 -6.84 1.51 -9.96
C VAL A 68 -7.74 1.95 -11.13
N CYS A 69 -8.82 1.18 -11.34
CA CYS A 69 -10.02 1.49 -12.13
C CYS A 69 -11.22 1.57 -11.19
#